data_AF-A0A352UPK6-F1
#
_entry.id   AF-A0A352UPK6-F1
#
_cell.length_a   1.000
_cell.length_b   1.000
_cell.length_c   1.000
_cell.angle_alpha   90.00
_cell.angle_beta   90.00
_cell.angle_gamma   90.00
#
_symmetry.space_group_name_H-M   'P 1'
#
loop_
_entity.id
_entity.type
_entity.pdbx_description
1 polymer ?
#
loop_
_entity_poly.entity_id
_entity_poly.type
_entity_poly.pdbx_seq_one_letter_code
_entity_poly.pdbx_strand_id
1 'polypeptide(L)'
;IYPDKSLAGSADRAEIRDGLMDYVENGGSLFLTNEFYDFFPAEFIGAAGFEKIDGCPTDLTFPQVGDDLGELQTILSDFAGLYAQFADYPELSRYDYGYGATVSSATPIVTCGSLALYTMNRYGGGYVFFTNPLLPNPYAITGFSLEPRNEAQTS
;
A
#
# COMPACT_ATOMS: atom_id res chain seq x y z
N ILE A 1 5.56 4.38 -13.36
CA ILE A 1 6.36 5.34 -12.55
C ILE A 1 6.10 5.08 -11.07
N TYR A 2 7.15 5.14 -10.27
CA TYR A 2 7.09 5.15 -8.81
C TYR A 2 7.48 6.57 -8.36
N PRO A 3 6.51 7.44 -8.00
CA PRO A 3 6.79 8.81 -7.59
C PRO A 3 7.41 8.81 -6.19
N ASP A 4 8.47 9.61 -6.01
CA ASP A 4 9.08 9.79 -4.70
C ASP A 4 8.19 10.65 -3.81
N LYS A 5 8.06 10.28 -2.53
CA LYS A 5 7.21 11.00 -1.57
C LYS A 5 7.55 12.48 -1.40
N SER A 6 8.79 12.89 -1.69
CA SER A 6 9.19 14.30 -1.66
C SER A 6 8.41 15.18 -2.63
N LEU A 7 7.82 14.59 -3.68
CA LEU A 7 6.96 15.29 -4.64
C LEU A 7 5.68 15.85 -3.98
N ALA A 8 5.23 15.25 -2.87
CA ALA A 8 4.12 15.79 -2.10
C ALA A 8 4.43 17.17 -1.50
N GLY A 9 5.69 17.51 -1.26
CA GLY A 9 6.12 18.78 -0.67
C GLY A 9 6.70 19.79 -1.66
N SER A 10 6.68 19.53 -2.96
CA SER A 10 7.29 20.42 -3.96
C SER A 10 6.44 21.67 -4.23
N ALA A 11 7.10 22.76 -4.65
CA ALA A 11 6.42 24.00 -5.05
C ALA A 11 5.50 23.78 -6.28
N ASP A 12 5.88 22.85 -7.14
CA ASP A 12 5.19 22.52 -8.40
C ASP A 12 4.22 21.34 -8.23
N ARG A 13 3.73 21.09 -7.01
CA ARG A 13 2.87 19.95 -6.65
C ARG A 13 1.71 19.74 -7.63
N ALA A 14 1.01 20.82 -7.99
CA ALA A 14 -0.14 20.75 -8.88
C ALA A 14 0.25 20.33 -10.30
N GLU A 15 1.31 20.92 -10.86
CA GLU A 15 1.80 20.61 -12.20
C GLU A 15 2.32 19.16 -12.27
N ILE A 16 3.06 18.70 -11.27
CA ILE A 16 3.53 17.31 -11.19
C ILE A 16 2.35 16.35 -11.09
N ARG A 17 1.36 16.65 -10.24
CA ARG A 17 0.15 15.83 -10.10
C ARG A 17 -0.56 15.69 -11.44
N ASP A 18 -0.84 16.81 -12.09
CA ASP A 18 -1.61 16.84 -13.33
C ASP A 18 -0.82 16.11 -14.45
N GLY A 19 0.50 16.32 -14.56
CA GLY A 19 1.34 15.60 -15.51
C GLY A 19 1.42 14.08 -15.26
N LEU A 20 1.39 13.64 -14.00
CA LEU A 20 1.32 12.21 -13.67
C LEU A 20 -0.05 11.60 -13.99
N MET A 21 -1.13 12.36 -13.79
CA MET A 21 -2.47 11.94 -14.19
C MET A 21 -2.59 11.82 -15.71
N ASP A 22 -2.09 12.81 -16.46
CA ASP A 22 -2.02 12.78 -17.92
C ASP A 22 -1.22 11.57 -18.43
N TYR A 23 -0.09 11.27 -17.78
CA TYR A 23 0.72 10.09 -18.11
C TYR A 23 -0.08 8.79 -17.98
N VAL A 24 -0.86 8.62 -16.92
CA VAL A 24 -1.71 7.43 -16.72
C VAL A 24 -2.84 7.40 -17.73
N GLU A 25 -3.51 8.52 -17.97
CA GLU A 25 -4.61 8.60 -18.92
C GLU A 25 -4.18 8.17 -20.33
N ASN A 26 -2.92 8.45 -20.70
CA ASN A 26 -2.30 8.06 -21.97
C ASN A 26 -1.67 6.64 -21.97
N GLY A 27 -2.00 5.79 -21.00
CA GLY A 27 -1.54 4.39 -20.97
C GLY A 27 -0.40 4.10 -19.99
N GLY A 28 0.07 5.11 -19.26
CA GLY A 28 1.06 4.94 -18.22
C GLY A 28 0.52 4.19 -17.00
N SER A 29 1.42 3.69 -16.15
CA SER A 29 1.02 3.07 -14.87
C SER A 29 1.73 3.73 -13.70
N LEU A 30 1.00 4.01 -12.63
CA LEU A 30 1.55 4.55 -11.38
C LEU A 30 1.47 3.54 -10.26
N PHE A 31 2.55 3.46 -9.50
CA PHE A 31 2.60 2.77 -8.22
C PHE A 31 2.65 3.85 -7.13
N LEU A 32 1.59 3.97 -6.35
CA LEU A 32 1.42 4.98 -5.31
C LEU A 32 1.56 4.33 -3.94
N THR A 33 2.56 4.78 -3.18
CA THR A 33 2.65 4.43 -1.76
C THR A 33 1.60 5.19 -0.96
N ASN A 34 1.36 4.74 0.27
CA ASN A 34 0.28 5.25 1.10
C ASN A 34 0.33 6.76 1.34
N GLU A 35 1.52 7.36 1.34
CA GLU A 35 1.72 8.81 1.49
C GLU A 35 1.01 9.65 0.42
N PHE A 36 0.62 9.05 -0.72
CA PHE A 36 -0.10 9.73 -1.80
C PHE A 36 -1.63 9.71 -1.66
N TYR A 37 -2.18 9.19 -0.55
CA TYR A 37 -3.64 9.09 -0.33
C TYR A 37 -4.40 10.42 -0.49
N ASP A 38 -3.76 11.55 -0.18
CA ASP A 38 -4.33 12.91 -0.32
C ASP A 38 -3.72 13.75 -1.46
N PHE A 39 -2.80 13.16 -2.23
CA PHE A 39 -2.11 13.87 -3.30
C PHE A 39 -2.93 13.96 -4.57
N PHE A 40 -3.59 12.87 -4.93
CA PHE A 40 -4.48 12.77 -6.08
C PHE A 40 -5.94 12.84 -5.66
N PRO A 41 -6.85 13.23 -6.56
CA PRO A 41 -8.29 13.04 -6.36
C PRO A 41 -8.59 11.57 -6.03
N ALA A 42 -9.50 11.30 -5.10
CA ALA A 42 -9.82 9.93 -4.69
C ALA A 42 -10.29 9.07 -5.88
N GLU A 43 -11.04 9.65 -6.81
CA GLU A 43 -11.50 9.01 -8.05
C GLU A 43 -10.35 8.52 -8.95
N PHE A 44 -9.21 9.21 -8.95
CA PHE A 44 -8.03 8.81 -9.72
C PHE A 44 -7.44 7.50 -9.18
N ILE A 45 -7.45 7.35 -7.86
CA ILE A 45 -7.05 6.11 -7.15
C ILE A 45 -8.18 5.07 -7.20
N GLY A 46 -9.39 5.47 -7.59
CA GLY A 46 -10.60 4.64 -7.62
C GLY A 46 -11.20 4.39 -6.23
N ALA A 47 -10.97 5.33 -5.32
CA ALA A 47 -11.54 5.38 -3.98
C ALA A 47 -12.72 6.37 -3.91
N ALA A 48 -13.70 6.10 -3.06
CA ALA A 48 -14.69 7.06 -2.60
C ALA A 48 -14.13 7.95 -1.47
N GLY A 49 -13.15 7.45 -0.73
CA GLY A 49 -12.52 8.13 0.39
C GLY A 49 -11.45 7.27 1.04
N PHE A 50 -10.78 7.84 2.03
CA PHE A 50 -9.72 7.19 2.79
C PHE A 50 -9.99 7.30 4.28
N GLU A 51 -9.72 6.22 5.00
CA GLU A 51 -9.89 6.14 6.45
C GLU A 51 -8.58 5.69 7.08
N LYS A 52 -8.22 6.29 8.21
CA LYS A 52 -7.00 5.96 8.93
C LYS A 52 -7.09 4.53 9.47
N ILE A 53 -6.02 3.77 9.33
CA ILE A 53 -5.92 2.43 9.89
C ILE A 53 -5.38 2.53 11.30
N ASP A 54 -6.12 1.97 12.26
CA ASP A 54 -5.72 1.89 13.65
C ASP A 54 -4.82 0.68 13.88
N GLY A 55 -3.51 0.93 13.98
CA GLY A 55 -2.50 -0.11 14.22
C GLY A 55 -2.28 -1.05 13.03
N CYS A 56 -1.63 -2.19 13.29
CA CYS A 56 -1.35 -3.17 12.23
C CYS A 56 -2.64 -3.85 11.75
N PRO A 57 -2.90 -3.88 10.43
CA PRO A 57 -4.02 -4.64 9.89
C PRO A 57 -3.75 -6.15 10.05
N THR A 58 -4.65 -6.84 10.74
CA THR A 58 -4.47 -8.26 11.14
C THR A 58 -5.52 -9.19 10.55
N ASP A 59 -6.73 -8.68 10.27
CA ASP A 59 -7.83 -9.44 9.69
C ASP A 59 -7.91 -9.18 8.18
N LEU A 60 -6.88 -9.65 7.46
CA LEU A 60 -6.77 -9.45 6.02
C LEU A 60 -7.67 -10.41 5.26
N THR A 61 -8.40 -9.89 4.27
CA THR A 61 -9.14 -10.70 3.32
C THR A 61 -8.69 -10.45 1.89
N PHE A 62 -8.75 -11.49 1.07
CA PHE A 62 -8.27 -11.51 -0.31
C PHE A 62 -9.48 -11.75 -1.22
N PRO A 63 -10.15 -10.69 -1.69
CA PRO A 63 -11.32 -10.83 -2.56
C PRO A 63 -10.96 -11.51 -3.88
N GLN A 64 -11.93 -12.12 -4.58
CA GLN A 64 -11.65 -12.71 -5.88
C GLN A 64 -11.24 -11.64 -6.89
N VAL A 65 -10.05 -11.80 -7.44
CA VAL A 65 -9.46 -10.97 -8.49
C VAL A 65 -9.09 -11.86 -9.68
N GLY A 66 -8.83 -11.26 -10.85
CA GLY A 66 -8.35 -12.03 -12.01
C GLY A 66 -6.99 -12.68 -11.75
N ASP A 67 -6.66 -13.71 -12.54
CA ASP A 67 -5.46 -14.54 -12.38
C ASP A 67 -4.17 -13.71 -12.23
N ASP A 68 -4.05 -12.61 -12.98
CA ASP A 68 -2.90 -11.69 -12.94
C ASP A 68 -2.64 -11.06 -11.56
N LEU A 69 -3.68 -10.86 -10.75
CA LEU A 69 -3.58 -10.26 -9.42
C LEU A 69 -3.53 -11.30 -8.30
N GLY A 70 -3.80 -12.58 -8.61
CA GLY A 70 -3.79 -13.67 -7.63
C GLY A 70 -2.37 -13.98 -7.11
N GLU A 71 -1.35 -13.84 -7.95
CA GLU A 71 0.05 -13.99 -7.51
C GLU A 71 0.43 -12.92 -6.49
N LEU A 72 0.00 -11.67 -6.71
CA LEU A 72 0.24 -10.57 -5.79
C LEU A 72 -0.48 -10.78 -4.45
N GLN A 73 -1.71 -11.30 -4.48
CA GLN A 73 -2.43 -11.68 -3.26
C GLN A 73 -1.69 -12.77 -2.47
N THR A 74 -1.11 -13.75 -3.18
CA THR A 74 -0.33 -14.82 -2.54
C THR A 74 0.88 -14.26 -1.81
N ILE A 75 1.66 -13.38 -2.46
CA ILE A 75 2.82 -12.72 -1.84
C ILE A 75 2.40 -11.90 -0.60
N LEU A 76 1.28 -11.15 -0.69
CA LEU A 76 0.77 -10.35 0.42
C LEU A 76 0.28 -11.22 1.59
N SER A 77 -0.38 -12.34 1.29
CA SER A 77 -0.84 -13.32 2.28
C SER A 77 0.33 -13.96 3.02
N ASP A 78 1.34 -14.45 2.28
CA ASP A 78 2.53 -15.08 2.87
C ASP A 78 3.28 -14.09 3.77
N PHE A 79 3.45 -12.84 3.31
CA PHE A 79 4.09 -11.81 4.11
C PHE A 79 3.30 -11.49 5.38
N ALA A 80 1.99 -11.28 5.28
CA ALA A 80 1.15 -10.98 6.45
C ALA A 80 1.19 -12.11 7.49
N GLY A 81 1.19 -13.36 7.04
CA GLY A 81 1.32 -14.53 7.90
C GLY A 81 2.66 -14.61 8.63
N LEU A 82 3.76 -14.25 7.96
CA LEU A 82 5.09 -14.17 8.57
C LEU A 82 5.22 -12.98 9.52
N TYR A 83 4.66 -11.83 9.14
CA TYR A 83 4.79 -10.58 9.86
C TYR A 83 4.24 -10.66 11.29
N ALA A 84 3.11 -11.35 11.47
CA ALA A 84 2.54 -11.62 12.79
C ALA A 84 3.40 -12.52 13.70
N GLN A 85 4.36 -13.25 13.12
CA GLN A 85 5.25 -14.16 13.83
C GLN A 85 6.59 -13.52 14.20
N PHE A 86 6.84 -12.27 13.80
CA PHE A 86 8.09 -11.61 14.12
C PHE A 86 8.20 -11.35 15.62
N ALA A 87 9.38 -11.57 16.19
CA ALA A 87 9.64 -11.39 17.63
C ALA A 87 9.31 -9.95 18.09
N ASP A 88 9.55 -8.98 17.21
CA ASP A 88 9.31 -7.56 17.46
C ASP A 88 7.87 -7.13 17.09
N TYR A 89 6.95 -8.07 16.83
CA TYR A 89 5.55 -7.78 16.50
C TYR A 89 4.87 -6.78 17.46
N PRO A 90 5.07 -6.84 18.79
CA PRO A 90 4.51 -5.84 19.71
C PRO A 90 4.93 -4.39 19.39
N GLU A 91 6.14 -4.16 18.91
CA GLU A 91 6.60 -2.83 18.48
C GLU A 91 6.15 -2.53 17.06
N LEU A 92 6.21 -3.53 16.17
CA LEU A 92 5.74 -3.39 14.78
C LEU A 92 4.26 -3.02 14.69
N SER A 93 3.43 -3.58 15.58
CA SER A 93 1.99 -3.35 15.63
C SER A 93 1.60 -1.90 15.98
N ARG A 94 2.54 -1.11 16.51
CA ARG A 94 2.34 0.28 16.92
C ARG A 94 2.73 1.31 15.85
N TYR A 95 3.31 0.87 14.73
CA TYR A 95 3.63 1.78 13.64
C TYR A 95 2.38 2.30 12.93
N ASP A 96 2.56 3.38 12.18
CA ASP A 96 1.50 4.01 11.40
C ASP A 96 1.30 3.29 10.05
N TYR A 97 0.29 2.43 9.95
CA TYR A 97 -0.07 1.75 8.69
C TYR A 97 -0.88 2.63 7.73
N GLY A 98 -0.96 3.94 8.00
CA GLY A 98 -1.48 4.89 7.05
C GLY A 98 -3.00 4.78 6.88
N TYR A 99 -3.45 4.82 5.63
CA TYR A 99 -4.85 4.88 5.27
C TYR A 99 -5.30 3.68 4.42
N GLY A 100 -6.51 3.21 4.67
CA GLY A 100 -7.22 2.28 3.80
C GLY A 100 -8.22 3.03 2.92
N ALA A 101 -8.43 2.54 1.71
CA ALA A 101 -9.37 3.13 0.76
C ALA A 101 -10.75 2.49 0.89
N THR A 102 -11.80 3.30 0.98
CA THR A 102 -13.16 2.86 0.68
C THR A 102 -13.30 2.87 -0.83
N VAL A 103 -13.36 1.70 -1.46
CA VAL A 103 -13.31 1.57 -2.94
C VAL A 103 -14.57 2.09 -3.63
N SER A 104 -14.40 2.68 -4.82
CA SER A 104 -15.49 3.08 -5.72
C SER A 104 -15.39 2.35 -7.07
N SER A 105 -14.33 2.62 -7.84
CA SER A 105 -14.07 2.01 -9.16
C SER A 105 -12.88 1.07 -9.16
N ALA A 106 -12.01 1.15 -8.14
CA ALA A 106 -10.84 0.29 -8.06
C ALA A 106 -11.20 -1.14 -7.67
N THR A 107 -10.43 -2.09 -8.17
CA THR A 107 -10.43 -3.48 -7.71
C THR A 107 -9.62 -3.57 -6.41
N PRO A 108 -10.25 -3.90 -5.26
CA PRO A 108 -9.50 -4.19 -4.04
C PRO A 108 -8.71 -5.50 -4.21
N ILE A 109 -7.43 -5.50 -3.84
CA ILE A 109 -6.56 -6.68 -3.87
C ILE A 109 -6.47 -7.31 -2.49
N VAL A 110 -6.39 -6.49 -1.44
CA VAL A 110 -6.45 -6.93 -0.04
C VAL A 110 -7.27 -5.93 0.73
N THR A 111 -8.13 -6.41 1.61
CA THR A 111 -8.91 -5.56 2.52
C THR A 111 -8.65 -5.93 3.97
N CYS A 112 -8.90 -4.97 4.87
CA CYS A 112 -9.02 -5.18 6.31
C CYS A 112 -10.37 -4.62 6.72
N GLY A 113 -11.31 -5.49 7.08
CA GLY A 113 -12.73 -5.12 7.20
C GLY A 113 -13.28 -4.57 5.86
N SER A 114 -13.85 -3.37 5.89
CA SER A 114 -14.40 -2.69 4.70
C SER A 114 -13.38 -1.87 3.90
N LEU A 115 -12.16 -1.69 4.42
CA LEU A 115 -11.14 -0.84 3.82
C LEU A 115 -10.20 -1.66 2.95
N ALA A 116 -9.96 -1.21 1.73
CA ALA A 116 -8.95 -1.78 0.85
C ALA A 116 -7.56 -1.21 1.19
N LEU A 117 -6.62 -2.10 1.46
CA LEU A 117 -5.22 -1.77 1.73
C LEU A 117 -4.41 -1.66 0.43
N TYR A 118 -4.81 -2.45 -0.57
CA TYR A 118 -4.19 -2.48 -1.88
C TYR A 118 -5.29 -2.40 -2.92
N THR A 119 -5.14 -1.51 -3.89
CA THR A 119 -6.15 -1.31 -4.93
C THR A 119 -5.52 -1.15 -6.29
N MET A 120 -6.14 -1.73 -7.31
CA MET A 120 -5.81 -1.49 -8.72
C MET A 120 -6.97 -0.76 -9.37
N ASN A 121 -6.74 0.47 -9.84
CA ASN A 121 -7.72 1.23 -10.61
C ASN A 121 -7.26 1.36 -12.05
N ARG A 122 -8.18 1.17 -12.99
CA ARG A 122 -7.94 1.52 -14.40
C ARG A 122 -8.41 2.95 -14.62
N TYR A 123 -7.51 3.81 -15.09
CA TYR A 123 -7.81 5.22 -15.34
C TYR A 123 -7.36 5.59 -16.75
N GLY A 124 -8.33 5.95 -17.62
CA GLY A 124 -8.08 6.14 -19.04
C GLY A 124 -7.48 4.88 -19.70
N GLY A 125 -6.33 5.06 -20.37
CA GLY A 125 -5.56 3.97 -20.97
C GLY A 125 -4.70 3.17 -20.00
N GLY A 126 -4.50 3.66 -18.76
CA GLY A 126 -3.49 3.17 -17.84
C GLY A 126 -4.01 2.63 -16.51
N TYR A 127 -3.10 2.49 -15.54
CA TYR A 127 -3.38 1.89 -14.23
C TYR A 127 -2.80 2.69 -13.07
N VAL A 128 -3.51 2.71 -11.95
CA VAL A 128 -3.07 3.26 -10.67
C VAL A 128 -3.13 2.14 -9.63
N PHE A 129 -1.96 1.76 -9.14
CA PHE A 129 -1.82 0.79 -8.05
C PHE A 129 -1.50 1.53 -6.76
N PHE A 130 -2.38 1.46 -5.76
CA PHE A 130 -2.18 2.08 -4.45
C PHE A 130 -1.87 1.03 -3.40
N THR A 131 -0.90 1.31 -2.53
CA THR A 131 -0.37 0.36 -1.55
C THR A 131 -0.43 0.84 -0.10
N ASN A 132 -0.45 -0.13 0.80
CA ASN A 132 -0.37 0.08 2.24
C ASN A 132 1.08 -0.12 2.75
N PRO A 133 1.53 0.57 3.81
CA PRO A 133 2.86 0.41 4.40
C PRO A 133 3.15 -0.98 4.97
N LEU A 134 2.16 -1.88 5.04
CA LEU A 134 2.41 -3.30 5.32
C LEU A 134 3.39 -3.90 4.30
N LEU A 135 3.27 -3.50 3.03
CA LEU A 135 4.19 -3.82 1.93
C LEU A 135 4.11 -2.75 0.82
N PRO A 136 5.22 -2.12 0.41
CA PRO A 136 6.57 -2.34 0.93
C PRO A 136 6.70 -1.82 2.37
N ASN A 137 7.26 -2.63 3.26
CA ASN A 137 7.37 -2.33 4.70
C ASN A 137 8.61 -1.47 4.98
N PRO A 138 8.47 -0.15 5.22
CA PRO A 138 9.61 0.69 5.55
C PRO A 138 10.13 0.45 6.98
N TYR A 139 9.36 -0.23 7.84
CA TYR A 139 9.71 -0.48 9.24
C TYR A 139 10.67 -1.66 9.41
N ALA A 140 10.81 -2.53 8.41
CA ALA A 140 11.71 -3.69 8.45
C ALA A 140 13.12 -3.40 7.86
N ILE A 141 13.51 -2.13 7.66
CA ILE A 141 14.81 -1.77 7.04
C ILE A 141 16.03 -2.22 7.87
N THR A 142 15.86 -2.62 9.14
CA THR A 142 16.95 -3.14 9.96
C THR A 142 17.15 -4.65 9.80
N GLY A 143 17.71 -5.04 8.65
CA GLY A 143 18.45 -6.30 8.46
C GLY A 143 17.69 -7.42 7.75
N PHE A 144 18.37 -8.06 6.80
CA PHE A 144 17.95 -9.29 6.08
C PHE A 144 17.74 -10.52 6.98
N SER A 145 17.76 -10.35 8.29
CA SER A 145 17.65 -11.46 9.23
C SER A 145 16.18 -11.66 9.58
N LEU A 146 15.55 -12.57 8.83
CA LEU A 146 14.33 -13.26 9.26
C LEU A 146 14.65 -14.31 10.34
N GLU A 147 15.62 -14.05 11.22
CA GLU A 147 15.91 -14.96 12.33
C GLU A 147 15.35 -14.42 13.64
N PRO A 148 14.68 -15.26 14.43
CA PRO A 148 14.32 -14.91 15.80
C PRO A 148 15.61 -14.73 16.61
N ARG A 149 15.93 -13.48 16.98
CA ARG A 149 17.00 -13.20 17.94
C ARG A 149 16.52 -13.64 19.32
N ASN A 150 16.91 -14.85 19.73
CA ASN A 150 16.81 -15.24 21.13
C ASN A 150 17.73 -14.34 21.97
N GLU A 151 17.29 -13.96 23.18
CA GLU A 151 17.98 -13.09 24.15
C GLU A 151 19.37 -13.59 24.62
N ALA A 152 19.93 -14.64 24.00
CA ALA A 152 21.22 -15.23 24.35
C ALA A 152 22.43 -14.68 23.55
N GLN A 153 22.27 -13.60 22.76
CA GLN A 153 23.37 -13.06 21.92
C GLN A 153 23.86 -11.66 22.32
N THR A 154 23.79 -11.31 23.60
CA THR A 154 24.63 -10.25 24.18
C THR A 154 25.42 -10.81 25.36
N SER A 155 26.63 -11.26 25.08
CA SER A 155 27.76 -11.33 26.02
C SER A 155 29.03 -10.96 25.29
#